data_AF-A0A7C3MHF0-F1
#
_entry.id   AF-A0A7C3MHF0-F1
#
_cell.length_a   1.000
_cell.length_b   1.000
_cell.length_c   1.000
_cell.angle_alpha   90.00
_cell.angle_beta   90.00
_cell.angle_gamma   90.00
#
_symmetry.space_group_name_H-M   'P 1'
#
loop_
_entity.id
_entity.type
_entity.pdbx_description
1 polymer ?
#
loop_
_entity_poly.entity_id
_entity_poly.type
_entity_poly.pdbx_seq_one_letter_code
_entity_poly.pdbx_strand_id
1 'polypeptide(L)'
;MLLEDIRTIVNGFSIEYNRTPITFNLYKELVKPPKPKSFRNNEVGIFADKMIPSFFEKNKIKLKIVNSFERLRLMGYPDERIADKYGRVTYLEVKATSRRDVGSPRDFFFFPLTNSKKKITEDGHHLLLCFDTLERKEKEFIITGWCLIDLFGIKVSMKPEFNTDNLELYRKENILLEVNLNRKK
;
A
#
# COMPACT_ATOMS: atom_id res chain seq x y z
N MET A 1 -21.28 11.89 -4.25
CA MET A 1 -20.54 13.11 -3.85
C MET A 1 -19.17 12.80 -3.26
N LEU A 2 -19.03 11.97 -2.22
CA LEU A 2 -17.71 11.48 -1.76
C LEU A 2 -16.88 10.86 -2.89
N LEU A 3 -17.50 9.98 -3.68
CA LEU A 3 -16.85 9.32 -4.82
C LEU A 3 -16.33 10.30 -5.88
N GLU A 4 -17.00 11.45 -6.09
CA GLU A 4 -16.54 12.46 -7.05
C GLU A 4 -15.31 13.22 -6.56
N ASP A 5 -15.23 13.49 -5.25
CA ASP A 5 -14.05 14.09 -4.64
C ASP A 5 -12.86 13.12 -4.70
N ILE A 6 -13.07 11.85 -4.35
CA ILE A 6 -12.06 10.79 -4.49
C ILE A 6 -11.61 10.70 -5.95
N ARG A 7 -12.56 10.64 -6.91
CA ARG A 7 -12.27 10.64 -8.34
C ARG A 7 -11.43 11.83 -8.75
N THR A 8 -11.72 13.03 -8.24
CA THR A 8 -10.95 14.25 -8.54
C THR A 8 -9.51 14.13 -8.08
N ILE A 9 -9.29 13.67 -6.84
CA ILE A 9 -7.95 13.47 -6.26
C ILE A 9 -7.17 12.41 -7.06
N VAL A 10 -7.78 11.24 -7.24
CA VAL A 10 -7.13 10.07 -7.83
C VAL A 10 -6.91 10.24 -9.34
N ASN A 11 -7.81 10.92 -10.07
CA ASN A 11 -7.57 11.24 -11.47
C ASN A 11 -6.41 12.21 -11.64
N GLY A 12 -6.28 13.22 -10.77
CA GLY A 12 -5.13 14.12 -10.79
C GLY A 12 -3.82 13.34 -10.69
N PHE A 13 -3.74 12.44 -9.71
CA PHE A 13 -2.59 11.54 -9.51
C PHE A 13 -2.32 10.66 -10.73
N SER A 14 -3.37 9.99 -11.22
CA SER A 14 -3.25 9.04 -12.33
C SER A 14 -2.82 9.71 -13.62
N ILE A 15 -3.33 10.91 -13.92
CA ILE A 15 -2.95 11.68 -15.11
C ILE A 15 -1.50 12.15 -15.01
N GLU A 16 -1.07 12.64 -13.84
CA GLU A 16 0.32 13.09 -13.61
C GLU A 16 1.29 11.92 -13.84
N TYR A 17 1.04 10.77 -13.22
CA TYR A 17 1.94 9.60 -13.30
C TYR A 17 1.68 8.64 -14.47
N ASN A 18 0.71 8.94 -15.32
CA ASN A 18 0.64 8.40 -16.67
C ASN A 18 1.63 9.10 -17.61
N ARG A 19 1.78 10.43 -17.46
CA ARG A 19 2.63 11.28 -18.27
C ARG A 19 4.08 11.30 -17.79
N THR A 20 4.27 11.27 -16.47
CA THR A 20 5.58 11.30 -15.81
C THR A 20 5.84 9.94 -15.16
N PRO A 21 6.66 9.07 -15.76
CA PRO A 21 6.93 7.75 -15.20
C PRO A 21 7.48 7.82 -13.78
N ILE A 22 6.98 6.92 -12.94
CA ILE A 22 7.48 6.66 -11.60
C ILE A 22 8.74 5.82 -11.74
N THR A 23 9.88 6.50 -11.64
CA THR A 23 11.21 5.88 -11.68
C THR A 23 11.78 5.71 -10.27
N PHE A 24 12.83 4.90 -10.13
CA PHE A 24 13.53 4.78 -8.84
C PHE A 24 14.13 6.11 -8.37
N ASN A 25 14.55 6.99 -9.29
CA ASN A 25 15.08 8.31 -8.94
C ASN A 25 13.98 9.22 -8.38
N LEU A 26 12.84 9.30 -9.06
CA LEU A 26 11.68 10.05 -8.59
C LEU A 26 11.18 9.51 -7.25
N TYR A 27 11.14 8.19 -7.09
CA TYR A 27 10.81 7.55 -5.83
C TYR A 27 11.75 8.02 -4.71
N LYS A 28 13.06 7.98 -4.91
CA LYS A 28 14.03 8.40 -3.88
C LYS A 28 13.92 9.88 -3.51
N GLU A 29 13.53 10.73 -4.46
CA GLU A 29 13.37 12.16 -4.26
C GLU A 29 12.14 12.47 -3.39
N LEU A 30 11.02 11.84 -3.71
CA LEU A 30 9.73 12.16 -3.08
C LEU A 30 9.43 11.28 -1.86
N VAL A 31 9.98 10.07 -1.81
CA VAL A 31 9.71 9.11 -0.74
C VAL A 31 10.88 9.05 0.24
N LYS A 32 10.61 9.49 1.48
CA LYS A 32 11.57 9.40 2.60
C LYS A 32 12.02 7.95 2.88
N PRO A 33 13.25 7.74 3.40
CA PRO A 33 13.78 6.43 3.76
C PRO A 33 12.87 5.60 4.68
N PRO A 34 13.02 4.26 4.71
CA PRO A 34 14.05 3.45 4.03
C PRO A 34 13.77 3.25 2.54
N LYS A 35 14.84 3.18 1.74
CA LYS A 35 14.77 2.95 0.29
C LYS A 35 14.64 1.45 0.02
N PRO A 36 13.84 1.02 -0.97
CA PRO A 36 13.68 -0.39 -1.27
C PRO A 36 14.98 -0.97 -1.86
N LYS A 37 15.24 -2.26 -1.58
CA LYS A 37 16.39 -2.98 -2.17
C LYS A 37 16.23 -3.20 -3.67
N SER A 38 15.00 -3.28 -4.16
CA SER A 38 14.66 -3.43 -5.58
C SER A 38 13.42 -2.59 -5.88
N PHE A 39 13.39 -1.92 -7.03
CA PHE A 39 12.26 -1.10 -7.44
C PHE A 39 11.33 -1.94 -8.31
N ARG A 40 10.23 -2.37 -7.72
CA ARG A 40 9.23 -3.26 -8.34
C ARG A 40 7.86 -2.63 -8.25
N ASN A 41 6.87 -3.26 -8.87
CA ASN A 41 5.51 -2.74 -8.87
C ASN A 41 4.92 -2.46 -7.46
N ASN A 42 5.30 -3.23 -6.45
CA ASN A 42 4.88 -2.97 -5.06
C ASN A 42 5.31 -1.57 -4.58
N GLU A 43 6.47 -1.09 -5.03
CA GLU A 43 7.02 0.20 -4.63
C GLU A 43 6.26 1.35 -5.30
N VAL A 44 5.59 1.08 -6.43
CA VAL A 44 4.62 2.02 -7.03
C VAL A 44 3.39 2.20 -6.13
N GLY A 45 2.93 1.12 -5.48
CA GLY A 45 1.86 1.19 -4.48
C GLY A 45 2.26 2.05 -3.28
N ILE A 46 3.46 1.82 -2.73
CA ILE A 46 4.01 2.63 -1.63
C ILE A 46 4.19 4.09 -2.04
N PHE A 47 4.64 4.33 -3.28
CA PHE A 47 4.74 5.68 -3.82
C PHE A 47 3.36 6.35 -3.89
N ALA A 48 2.35 5.65 -4.40
CA ALA A 48 0.99 6.17 -4.51
C ALA A 48 0.40 6.51 -3.13
N ASP A 49 0.48 5.61 -2.16
CA ASP A 49 0.12 5.84 -0.75
C ASP A 49 0.73 7.17 -0.25
N LYS A 50 2.05 7.33 -0.37
CA LYS A 50 2.73 8.52 0.15
C LYS A 50 2.39 9.82 -0.58
N MET A 51 2.03 9.76 -1.85
CA MET A 51 1.89 10.94 -2.70
C MET A 51 0.45 11.41 -2.86
N ILE A 52 -0.56 10.52 -2.77
CA ILE A 52 -1.98 10.87 -2.91
C ILE A 52 -2.45 11.98 -1.96
N PRO A 53 -2.02 12.05 -0.68
CA PRO A 53 -2.38 13.15 0.20
C PRO A 53 -1.98 14.54 -0.36
N SER A 54 -0.89 14.61 -1.14
CA SER A 54 -0.51 15.87 -1.80
C SER A 54 -1.50 16.28 -2.90
N PHE A 55 -2.17 15.32 -3.55
CA PHE A 55 -3.22 15.58 -4.53
C PHE A 55 -4.54 15.98 -3.88
N PHE A 56 -4.81 15.52 -2.67
CA PHE A 56 -5.87 16.08 -1.83
C PHE A 56 -5.62 17.57 -1.58
N GLU A 57 -4.44 17.94 -1.06
CA GLU A 57 -4.12 19.36 -0.80
C GLU A 57 -4.16 20.22 -2.07
N LYS A 58 -3.59 19.74 -3.19
CA LYS A 58 -3.65 20.42 -4.51
C LYS A 58 -5.09 20.68 -4.98
N ASN A 59 -6.04 19.79 -4.65
CA ASN A 59 -7.43 19.87 -5.14
C ASN A 59 -8.43 20.33 -4.10
N LYS A 60 -8.01 20.63 -2.87
CA LYS A 60 -8.87 20.90 -1.70
C LYS A 60 -10.01 21.88 -1.97
N ILE A 61 -9.73 22.95 -2.72
CA ILE A 61 -10.70 24.01 -3.07
C ILE A 61 -11.81 23.50 -4.00
N LYS A 62 -11.56 22.43 -4.76
CA LYS A 62 -12.52 21.81 -5.69
C LYS A 62 -13.39 20.74 -5.03
N LEU A 63 -13.02 20.28 -3.84
CA LEU A 63 -13.70 19.19 -3.14
C LEU A 63 -14.95 19.72 -2.45
N LYS A 64 -16.03 18.91 -2.47
CA LYS A 64 -17.34 19.32 -1.95
C LYS A 64 -17.67 18.74 -0.59
N ILE A 65 -17.11 17.58 -0.29
CA ILE A 65 -17.48 16.69 0.81
C ILE A 65 -16.26 16.26 1.62
N VAL A 66 -15.16 15.84 0.97
CA VAL A 66 -13.95 15.42 1.67
C VAL A 66 -13.36 16.61 2.42
N ASN A 67 -13.28 16.49 3.74
CA ASN A 67 -12.78 17.54 4.63
C ASN A 67 -11.33 17.28 5.05
N SER A 68 -10.97 16.01 5.29
CA SER A 68 -9.61 15.61 5.59
C SER A 68 -9.22 14.32 4.87
N PHE A 69 -7.93 14.21 4.56
CA PHE A 69 -7.30 13.03 3.97
C PHE A 69 -5.97 12.80 4.68
N GLU A 70 -5.91 11.81 5.56
CA GLU A 70 -4.79 11.61 6.48
C GLU A 70 -4.12 10.24 6.29
N ARG A 71 -2.80 10.27 6.10
CA ARG A 71 -1.98 9.08 6.03
C ARG A 71 -1.68 8.49 7.40
N LEU A 72 -2.08 7.24 7.60
CA LEU A 72 -1.91 6.54 8.86
C LEU A 72 -0.54 5.87 8.93
N ARG A 73 0.33 6.37 9.83
CA ARG A 73 1.77 6.05 9.85
C ARG A 73 2.13 4.64 10.34
N LEU A 74 1.21 3.95 11.04
CA LEU A 74 1.46 2.60 11.53
C LEU A 74 1.48 1.61 10.37
N MET A 75 2.36 0.60 10.44
CA MET A 75 2.42 -0.47 9.43
C MET A 75 1.12 -1.29 9.39
N GLY A 76 0.73 -1.71 8.20
CA GLY A 76 -0.43 -2.56 7.96
C GLY A 76 -1.71 -1.76 7.68
N TYR A 77 -2.78 -2.48 7.41
CA TYR A 77 -4.07 -1.94 6.98
C TYR A 77 -4.75 -1.03 8.02
N PRO A 78 -5.43 0.06 7.63
CA PRO A 78 -5.51 0.68 6.29
C PRO A 78 -4.49 1.80 6.07
N ASP A 79 -4.10 2.13 4.84
CA ASP A 79 -3.12 3.21 4.59
C ASP A 79 -3.60 4.62 5.01
N GLU A 80 -4.84 4.98 4.67
CA GLU A 80 -5.36 6.35 4.74
C GLU A 80 -6.70 6.42 5.47
N ARG A 81 -6.98 7.56 6.13
CA ARG A 81 -8.26 7.92 6.74
C ARG A 81 -8.81 9.19 6.10
N ILE A 82 -9.98 9.07 5.52
CA ILE A 82 -10.73 10.18 4.92
C ILE A 82 -11.90 10.51 5.84
N ALA A 83 -12.04 11.79 6.21
CA ALA A 83 -13.24 12.27 6.88
C ALA A 83 -13.97 13.25 5.98
N ASP A 84 -15.28 13.11 5.91
CA ASP A 84 -16.11 14.08 5.22
C ASP A 84 -16.64 15.18 6.15
N LYS A 85 -17.24 16.21 5.55
CA LYS A 85 -17.82 17.34 6.30
C LYS A 85 -19.03 16.99 7.17
N TYR A 86 -19.56 15.77 7.05
CA TYR A 86 -20.65 15.25 7.90
C TYR A 86 -20.12 14.36 9.03
N GLY A 87 -18.80 14.20 9.16
CA GLY A 87 -18.17 13.38 10.19
C GLY A 87 -18.13 11.88 9.86
N ARG A 88 -18.49 11.47 8.63
CA ARG A 88 -18.37 10.06 8.22
C ARG A 88 -16.93 9.74 7.87
N VAL A 89 -16.50 8.53 8.23
CA VAL A 89 -15.14 8.04 8.03
C VAL A 89 -15.09 7.05 6.87
N THR A 90 -14.02 7.12 6.08
CA THR A 90 -13.67 6.14 5.07
C THR A 90 -12.20 5.80 5.20
N TYR A 91 -11.91 4.52 5.42
CA TYR A 91 -10.56 3.97 5.41
C TYR A 91 -10.22 3.53 3.99
N LEU A 92 -9.05 3.93 3.51
CA LEU A 92 -8.60 3.65 2.15
C LEU A 92 -7.27 2.91 2.20
N GLU A 93 -7.21 1.75 1.56
CA GLU A 93 -5.98 1.02 1.28
C GLU A 93 -5.53 1.31 -0.15
N VAL A 94 -4.23 1.47 -0.38
CA VAL A 94 -3.67 1.75 -1.70
C VAL A 94 -2.86 0.57 -2.22
N LYS A 95 -3.14 0.16 -3.45
CA LYS A 95 -2.45 -0.93 -4.13
C LYS A 95 -2.07 -0.54 -5.55
N ALA A 96 -0.97 -1.09 -6.04
CA ALA A 96 -0.62 -1.10 -7.45
C ALA A 96 -0.56 -2.55 -7.98
N THR A 97 -1.04 -2.78 -9.20
CA THR A 97 -0.96 -4.08 -9.89
C THR A 97 -0.71 -3.92 -11.38
N SER A 98 0.11 -4.80 -11.96
CA SER A 98 0.26 -4.97 -13.41
C SER A 98 -0.50 -6.18 -13.94
N ARG A 99 -1.20 -6.91 -13.06
CA ARG A 99 -1.95 -8.14 -13.36
C ARG A 99 -3.27 -8.12 -12.58
N ARG A 100 -4.37 -7.74 -13.23
CA ARG A 100 -5.71 -7.76 -12.57
C ARG A 100 -6.36 -9.14 -12.63
N ASP A 101 -5.96 -9.91 -13.63
CA ASP A 101 -6.48 -11.21 -14.03
C ASP A 101 -5.83 -12.38 -13.29
N VAL A 102 -4.71 -12.15 -12.59
CA VAL A 102 -3.96 -13.17 -11.86
C VAL A 102 -4.08 -12.95 -10.36
N GLY A 103 -4.73 -13.89 -9.67
CA GLY A 103 -4.90 -13.87 -8.21
C GLY A 103 -3.69 -14.42 -7.45
N SER A 104 -3.44 -13.86 -6.27
CA SER A 104 -2.47 -14.33 -5.29
C SER A 104 -2.93 -14.05 -3.85
N PRO A 105 -2.60 -14.92 -2.87
CA PRO A 105 -2.95 -14.68 -1.45
C PRO A 105 -2.33 -13.41 -0.84
N ARG A 106 -1.42 -12.73 -1.55
CA ARG A 106 -0.81 -11.47 -1.11
C ARG A 106 -1.45 -10.25 -1.78
N ASP A 107 -2.49 -10.44 -2.60
CA ASP A 107 -3.06 -9.34 -3.34
C ASP A 107 -3.83 -8.38 -2.44
N PHE A 108 -4.47 -8.90 -1.39
CA PHE A 108 -4.97 -8.12 -0.27
C PHE A 108 -4.79 -9.00 0.98
N PHE A 109 -3.97 -8.54 1.92
CA PHE A 109 -3.78 -9.23 3.20
C PHE A 109 -3.65 -8.19 4.31
N PHE A 110 -4.17 -8.53 5.48
CA PHE A 110 -4.00 -7.73 6.67
C PHE A 110 -3.79 -8.65 7.86
N PHE A 111 -3.04 -8.17 8.85
CA PHE A 111 -2.90 -8.84 10.12
C PHE A 111 -3.91 -8.23 11.10
N PRO A 112 -5.01 -8.92 11.41
CA PRO A 112 -5.95 -8.41 12.41
C PRO A 112 -5.19 -8.25 13.75
N LEU A 113 -5.59 -7.25 14.54
CA LEU A 113 -5.26 -7.06 15.97
C LEU A 113 -3.98 -6.29 16.36
N THR A 114 -2.91 -6.21 15.57
CA THR A 114 -1.68 -5.52 16.03
C THR A 114 -1.76 -4.00 15.83
N ASN A 115 -1.72 -3.57 14.58
CA ASN A 115 -1.76 -2.16 14.21
C ASN A 115 -3.12 -1.75 13.67
N SER A 116 -3.82 -2.63 12.96
CA SER A 116 -5.13 -2.31 12.38
C SER A 116 -6.15 -1.88 13.44
N LYS A 117 -6.12 -2.46 14.64
CA LYS A 117 -6.95 -2.01 15.78
C LYS A 117 -6.66 -0.59 16.25
N LYS A 118 -5.42 -0.11 16.08
CA LYS A 118 -5.02 1.25 16.44
C LYS A 118 -5.33 2.25 15.33
N LYS A 119 -5.47 1.77 14.10
CA LYS A 119 -5.73 2.59 12.90
C LYS A 119 -7.24 2.72 12.62
N ILE A 120 -8.03 1.69 12.93
CA ILE A 120 -9.48 1.64 12.73
C ILE A 120 -10.14 1.93 14.08
N THR A 121 -10.47 3.20 14.30
CA THR A 121 -11.00 3.71 15.57
C THR A 121 -12.48 4.11 15.50
N GLU A 122 -13.08 4.12 14.30
CA GLU A 122 -14.46 4.49 14.06
C GLU A 122 -15.15 3.50 13.12
N ASP A 123 -16.48 3.49 13.15
CA ASP A 123 -17.27 2.88 12.08
C ASP A 123 -17.11 3.70 10.80
N GLY A 124 -16.91 3.02 9.67
CA GLY A 124 -16.59 3.70 8.41
C GLY A 124 -16.55 2.76 7.22
N HIS A 125 -16.60 3.35 6.03
CA HIS A 125 -16.42 2.59 4.79
C HIS A 125 -14.98 2.10 4.66
N HIS A 126 -14.79 0.91 4.10
CA HIS A 126 -13.48 0.34 3.84
C HIS A 126 -13.32 0.18 2.34
N LEU A 127 -12.43 0.97 1.75
CA LEU A 127 -12.20 0.99 0.30
C LEU A 127 -10.78 0.55 -0.03
N LEU A 128 -10.62 -0.09 -1.17
CA LEU A 128 -9.33 -0.37 -1.80
C LEU A 128 -9.22 0.45 -3.08
N LEU A 129 -8.23 1.33 -3.14
CA LEU A 129 -7.82 2.01 -4.36
C LEU A 129 -6.72 1.20 -5.03
N CYS A 130 -7.02 0.63 -6.20
CA CYS A 130 -6.08 -0.17 -6.96
C CYS A 130 -5.71 0.53 -8.26
N PHE A 131 -4.44 0.92 -8.39
CA PHE A 131 -3.86 1.44 -9.63
C PHE A 131 -3.40 0.32 -10.54
N ASP A 132 -3.74 0.46 -11.82
CA ASP A 132 -3.11 -0.31 -12.90
C ASP A 132 -1.79 0.33 -13.26
N THR A 133 -0.79 -0.53 -13.40
CA THR A 133 0.55 -0.11 -13.75
C THR A 133 1.06 -0.85 -14.97
N LEU A 134 1.87 -0.14 -15.75
CA LEU A 134 2.63 -0.70 -16.85
C LEU A 134 4.09 -0.32 -16.69
N GLU A 135 4.97 -1.32 -16.72
CA GLU A 135 6.41 -1.12 -16.83
C GLU A 135 6.74 -0.82 -18.30
N ARG A 136 6.98 0.45 -18.65
CA ARG A 136 7.27 0.86 -20.03
C ARG A 136 8.71 0.57 -20.43
N LYS A 137 9.61 0.65 -19.46
CA LYS A 137 11.03 0.30 -19.53
C LYS A 137 11.43 -0.30 -18.20
N GLU A 138 12.59 -0.97 -18.16
CA GLU A 138 13.09 -1.57 -16.93
C GLU A 138 13.04 -0.56 -15.77
N LYS A 139 12.28 -0.89 -14.72
CA LYS A 139 12.11 -0.09 -13.50
C LYS A 139 11.50 1.30 -13.72
N GLU A 140 10.77 1.50 -14.81
CA GLU A 140 9.98 2.69 -15.10
C GLU A 140 8.49 2.33 -15.23
N PHE A 141 7.71 2.72 -14.22
CA PHE A 141 6.29 2.41 -14.17
C PHE A 141 5.45 3.64 -14.50
N ILE A 142 4.36 3.45 -15.23
CA ILE A 142 3.31 4.46 -15.37
C ILE A 142 2.01 3.94 -14.81
N ILE A 143 1.11 4.86 -14.44
CA ILE A 143 -0.27 4.53 -14.11
C ILE A 143 -1.10 4.49 -15.40
N THR A 144 -1.77 3.39 -15.69
CA THR A 144 -2.63 3.22 -16.88
C THR A 144 -4.11 3.33 -16.56
N GLY A 145 -4.48 3.20 -15.29
CA GLY A 145 -5.87 3.23 -14.84
C GLY A 145 -5.96 3.03 -13.33
N TRP A 146 -7.18 3.05 -12.81
CA TRP A 146 -7.44 2.74 -11.41
C TRP A 146 -8.87 2.26 -11.20
N CYS A 147 -9.12 1.55 -10.10
CA CYS A 147 -10.44 1.22 -9.62
C CYS A 147 -10.54 1.46 -8.11
N LEU A 148 -11.74 1.81 -7.65
CA LEU A 148 -12.08 1.91 -6.23
C LEU A 148 -13.05 0.79 -5.90
N ILE A 149 -12.66 -0.03 -4.94
CA ILE A 149 -13.36 -1.27 -4.60
C ILE A 149 -13.89 -1.14 -3.18
N ASP A 150 -15.17 -1.47 -2.99
CA ASP A 150 -15.76 -1.60 -1.65
C ASP A 150 -15.38 -2.95 -1.03
N LEU A 151 -14.81 -2.91 0.17
CA LEU A 151 -14.36 -4.08 0.90
C LEU A 151 -15.46 -4.73 1.75
N PHE A 152 -16.64 -4.10 1.91
CA PHE A 152 -17.70 -4.57 2.82
C PHE A 152 -18.13 -6.03 2.57
N GLY A 153 -18.29 -6.41 1.29
CA GLY A 153 -18.73 -7.74 0.89
C GLY A 153 -17.61 -8.71 0.48
N ILE A 154 -16.33 -8.32 0.61
CA ILE A 154 -15.22 -9.14 0.12
C ILE A 154 -15.03 -10.36 1.03
N LYS A 155 -15.03 -11.54 0.41
CA LYS A 155 -14.67 -12.79 1.06
C LYS A 155 -13.15 -12.89 1.17
N VAL A 156 -12.64 -12.99 2.39
CA VAL A 156 -11.22 -13.22 2.65
C VAL A 156 -10.97 -14.68 3.03
N SER A 157 -9.78 -15.19 2.70
CA SER A 157 -9.32 -16.52 3.10
C SER A 157 -8.20 -16.40 4.13
N MET A 158 -8.12 -17.36 5.05
CA MET A 158 -6.98 -17.45 5.96
C MET A 158 -5.73 -17.85 5.17
N LYS A 159 -4.61 -17.16 5.44
CA LYS A 159 -3.29 -17.54 4.93
C LYS A 159 -2.52 -18.28 6.05
N PRO A 160 -2.54 -19.61 6.10
CA PRO A 160 -1.74 -20.36 7.07
C PRO A 160 -0.27 -20.26 6.70
N GLU A 161 0.58 -19.90 7.65
CA GLU A 161 2.03 -19.93 7.51
C GLU A 161 2.62 -20.76 8.65
N PHE A 162 3.44 -21.76 8.32
CA PHE A 162 4.31 -22.40 9.30
C PHE A 162 5.54 -21.51 9.46
N ASN A 163 5.76 -21.00 10.66
CA ASN A 163 6.92 -20.19 10.98
C ASN A 163 7.64 -20.74 12.21
N THR A 164 8.92 -20.41 12.30
CA THR A 164 9.77 -20.67 13.47
C THR A 164 10.83 -19.58 13.53
N ASP A 165 11.54 -19.45 14.65
CA ASP A 165 12.59 -18.45 14.83
C ASP A 165 13.99 -19.08 14.77
N ASN A 166 15.03 -18.23 14.78
CA ASN A 166 16.40 -18.70 14.78
C ASN A 166 16.74 -19.53 16.04
N LEU A 167 16.13 -19.23 17.19
CA LEU A 167 16.44 -19.96 18.43
C LEU A 167 15.97 -21.41 18.34
N GLU A 168 14.80 -21.63 17.74
CA GLU A 168 14.25 -22.96 17.49
C GLU A 168 15.04 -23.71 16.41
N LEU A 169 15.37 -23.04 15.30
CA LEU A 169 16.13 -23.65 14.20
C LEU A 169 17.51 -24.14 14.64
N TYR A 170 18.21 -23.37 15.46
CA TYR A 170 19.61 -23.64 15.86
C TYR A 170 19.74 -24.35 17.21
N ARG A 171 18.70 -25.02 17.69
CA ARG A 171 18.83 -25.96 18.81
C ARG A 171 19.85 -27.04 18.47
N LYS A 172 20.69 -27.41 19.44
CA LYS A 172 21.80 -28.35 19.24
C LYS A 172 21.31 -29.69 18.67
N GLU A 173 20.16 -30.16 19.12
CA GLU A 173 19.49 -31.38 18.66
C GLU A 173 19.01 -31.33 17.20
N ASN A 174 18.77 -30.13 16.65
CA ASN A 174 18.33 -29.94 15.26
C ASN A 174 19.53 -29.87 14.29
N ILE A 175 20.74 -29.65 14.79
CA ILE A 175 21.96 -29.47 13.98
C ILE A 175 22.60 -30.83 13.68
N LEU A 176 22.49 -31.27 12.42
CA LEU A 176 23.12 -32.52 11.95
C LEU A 176 24.60 -32.37 11.62
N LEU A 177 25.01 -31.19 11.15
CA LEU A 177 26.38 -30.87 10.76
C LEU A 177 26.63 -29.37 10.91
N GLU A 178 27.74 -28.99 11.53
CA GLU A 178 28.18 -27.61 11.67
C GLU A 178 29.67 -27.48 11.35
N VAL A 179 30.03 -26.53 10.48
CA VAL A 179 31.42 -26.25 10.11
C VAL A 179 31.73 -24.79 10.43
N ASN A 180 32.75 -24.56 11.24
CA ASN A 180 33.25 -23.21 11.55
C ASN A 180 34.54 -22.93 10.79
N LEU A 181 34.47 -22.08 9.76
CA LEU A 181 35.59 -21.77 8.86
C LEU A 181 36.56 -20.72 9.43
N ASN A 182 36.24 -20.07 10.55
CA ASN A 182 37.00 -18.94 11.10
C ASN A 182 37.80 -19.25 12.36
N ARG A 183 37.76 -20.50 12.87
CA ARG A 183 38.72 -20.94 13.89
C ARG A 183 40.07 -21.23 13.22
N LYS A 184 40.93 -20.22 13.13
CA LYS A 184 42.38 -20.49 13.15
C LYS A 184 42.68 -21.19 14.47
N LYS A 185 43.35 -22.34 14.38
CA LYS A 185 43.86 -23.08 15.55
C LYS A 185 44.72 -22.18 16.44
#